data_AF-A0A928VV02-F1
#
_entry.id   AF-A0A928VV02-F1
#
_cell.length_a   1.000
_cell.length_b   1.000
_cell.length_c   1.000
_cell.angle_alpha   90.00
_cell.angle_beta   90.00
_cell.angle_gamma   90.00
#
_symmetry.space_group_name_H-M   'P 1'
#
loop_
_entity.id
_entity.type
_entity.pdbx_description
1 polymer ?
#
loop_
_entity_poly.entity_id
_entity_poly.type
_entity_poly.pdbx_seq_one_letter_code
_entity_poly.pdbx_strand_id
1 'polypeptide(L)'
;MSISTRELFKIADLLGLLKKRSRKELYACYPNLLDRDDIESLSDIELWDVSVTGFIPLFECGCGHRDILIVNGKESGTVMTFSDADRWLANSNQTFSQYYLAWLNENLRDFDRCQELMNTTQSVKDIEGRMYLERISARQSGERRFSGSGAIDLIVSLINIEKPVELFGRSGQILIRPGQTEWVDRKLQEWRNSHR
;
A
#
# COMPACT_ATOMS: atom_id res chain seq x y z
N MET A 1 13.36 24.28 -3.70
CA MET A 1 13.34 22.80 -3.84
C MET A 1 14.59 22.27 -3.18
N SER A 2 14.50 21.68 -1.98
CA SER A 2 15.65 21.05 -1.33
C SER A 2 15.69 19.59 -1.78
N ILE A 3 16.67 19.23 -2.59
CA ILE A 3 16.96 17.82 -2.87
C ILE A 3 17.30 17.17 -1.52
N SER A 4 16.59 16.10 -1.18
CA SER A 4 16.86 15.37 0.05
C SER A 4 18.27 14.77 -0.02
N THR A 5 18.99 14.77 1.11
CA THR A 5 20.34 14.19 1.18
C THR A 5 20.36 12.72 0.72
N ARG A 6 19.22 12.01 0.85
CA ARG A 6 18.99 10.66 0.31
C ARG A 6 19.08 10.61 -1.22
N GLU A 7 18.50 11.57 -1.93
CA GLU A 7 18.58 11.67 -3.39
C GLU A 7 20.01 12.00 -3.83
N LEU A 8 20.72 12.86 -3.09
CA LEU A 8 22.15 13.14 -3.34
C LEU A 8 23.02 11.88 -3.20
N PHE A 9 22.73 11.01 -2.22
CA PHE A 9 23.44 9.74 -2.06
C PHE A 9 23.11 8.73 -3.17
N LYS A 10 21.84 8.62 -3.57
CA LYS A 10 21.44 7.79 -4.73
C LYS A 10 22.14 8.26 -6.01
N ILE A 11 22.23 9.57 -6.23
CA ILE A 11 22.97 10.16 -7.35
C ILE A 11 24.46 9.85 -7.23
N ALA A 12 25.07 9.99 -6.05
CA ALA A 12 26.49 9.69 -5.84
C ALA A 12 26.82 8.20 -6.04
N ASP A 13 25.91 7.30 -5.65
CA ASP A 13 26.06 5.85 -5.87
C ASP A 13 25.92 5.49 -7.35
N LEU A 14 24.89 6.03 -8.03
CA LEU A 14 24.69 5.86 -9.48
C LEU A 14 25.89 6.38 -10.29
N LEU A 15 26.55 7.43 -9.81
CA LEU A 15 27.77 7.98 -10.43
C LEU A 15 29.05 7.23 -10.02
N GLY A 16 28.95 6.19 -9.20
CA GLY A 16 30.09 5.38 -8.76
C GLY A 16 31.09 6.15 -7.89
N LEU A 17 30.62 7.20 -7.20
CA LEU A 17 31.45 8.08 -6.36
C LEU A 17 31.68 7.49 -4.95
N LEU A 18 30.92 6.47 -4.56
CA LEU A 18 30.95 5.88 -3.21
C LEU A 18 31.86 4.64 -3.09
N LYS A 19 32.94 4.57 -3.87
CA LYS A 19 33.77 3.36 -4.04
C LYS A 19 34.58 2.86 -2.83
N LYS A 20 34.45 3.43 -1.62
CA LYS A 20 35.39 3.14 -0.51
C LYS A 20 34.83 3.11 0.91
N ARG A 21 33.53 3.21 1.15
CA ARG A 21 32.95 3.07 2.50
C ARG A 21 31.85 2.01 2.49
N SER A 22 31.77 1.24 3.57
CA SER A 22 30.62 0.35 3.76
C SER A 22 29.35 1.20 3.91
N ARG A 23 28.21 0.70 3.40
CA ARG A 23 26.91 1.41 3.51
C ARG A 23 26.61 1.79 4.97
N LYS A 24 26.98 0.93 5.92
CA LYS A 24 26.84 1.15 7.37
C LYS A 24 27.63 2.36 7.88
N GLU A 25 28.85 2.58 7.39
CA GLU A 25 29.68 3.74 7.76
C GLU A 25 29.13 5.05 7.18
N LEU A 26 28.46 4.99 6.03
CA LEU A 26 27.85 6.17 5.41
C LEU A 26 26.60 6.62 6.17
N TYR A 27 25.75 5.68 6.60
CA TYR A 27 24.56 5.99 7.40
C TYR A 27 24.89 6.46 8.83
N ALA A 28 25.98 5.95 9.44
CA ALA A 28 26.39 6.34 10.79
C ALA A 28 26.83 7.83 10.92
N CYS A 29 27.15 8.50 9.81
CA CYS A 29 27.59 9.91 9.83
C CYS A 29 26.46 10.92 10.07
N TYR A 30 25.19 10.52 10.08
CA TYR A 30 24.06 11.45 10.17
C TYR A 30 22.97 11.01 11.17
N PRO A 31 23.30 10.95 12.48
CA PRO A 31 22.43 10.37 13.52
C PRO A 31 21.16 11.18 13.87
N ASN A 32 21.03 12.42 13.38
CA ASN A 32 19.99 13.37 13.82
C ASN A 32 18.95 13.73 12.73
N LEU A 33 18.89 13.01 11.61
CA LEU A 33 18.12 13.41 10.42
C LEU A 33 17.05 12.41 9.97
N LEU A 34 16.75 11.40 10.79
CA LEU A 34 15.85 10.30 10.43
C LEU A 34 15.03 9.91 11.66
N ASP A 35 13.72 9.75 11.49
CA ASP A 35 12.89 9.06 12.50
C ASP A 35 13.39 7.61 12.56
N ARG A 36 13.75 7.15 13.76
CA ARG A 36 14.51 5.91 13.98
C ARG A 36 13.78 4.65 13.52
N ASP A 37 12.45 4.70 13.45
CA ASP A 37 11.62 3.52 13.20
C ASP A 37 11.60 3.10 11.71
N ASP A 38 11.85 4.04 10.78
CA ASP A 38 11.87 3.74 9.33
C ASP A 38 13.23 3.18 8.83
N ILE A 39 14.30 3.38 9.61
CA ILE A 39 15.67 2.99 9.23
C ILE A 39 15.88 1.48 9.34
N GLU A 40 15.32 0.83 10.36
CA GLU A 40 15.56 -0.60 10.59
C GLU A 40 14.94 -1.47 9.48
N SER A 41 13.74 -1.14 9.00
CA SER A 41 13.04 -1.90 7.94
C SER A 41 13.66 -1.72 6.55
N LEU A 42 14.06 -0.50 6.18
CA LEU A 42 14.53 -0.22 4.80
C LEU A 42 16.00 -0.55 4.58
N SER A 43 16.82 -0.50 5.63
CA SER A 43 18.20 -0.98 5.57
C SER A 43 18.28 -2.51 5.55
N ASP A 44 17.25 -3.20 6.07
CA ASP A 44 17.15 -4.65 6.03
C ASP A 44 17.10 -5.16 4.57
N ILE A 45 16.24 -4.64 3.69
CA ILE A 45 16.07 -5.20 2.31
C ILE A 45 17.40 -5.34 1.55
N GLU A 46 18.27 -4.31 1.60
CA GLU A 46 19.57 -4.34 0.92
C GLU A 46 20.63 -5.20 1.65
N LEU A 47 20.44 -5.47 2.94
CA LEU A 47 21.31 -6.31 3.76
C LEU A 47 20.96 -7.80 3.62
N TRP A 48 19.70 -8.13 3.30
CA TRP A 48 19.20 -9.52 3.26
C TRP A 48 19.34 -10.20 1.89
N ASP A 49 19.27 -9.46 0.77
CA ASP A 49 19.46 -10.04 -0.56
C ASP A 49 20.41 -9.20 -1.43
N VAL A 50 21.61 -9.76 -1.65
CA VAL A 50 22.67 -9.15 -2.50
C VAL A 50 22.25 -8.93 -3.95
N SER A 51 21.14 -9.54 -4.40
CA SER A 51 20.60 -9.32 -5.75
C SER A 51 19.83 -8.00 -5.87
N VAL A 52 19.38 -7.42 -4.75
CA VAL A 52 18.67 -6.13 -4.71
C VAL A 52 19.64 -5.03 -4.30
N THR A 53 20.30 -4.44 -5.30
CA THR A 53 21.31 -3.37 -5.09
C THR A 53 20.75 -1.96 -5.18
N GLY A 54 19.43 -1.82 -5.40
CA GLY A 54 18.72 -0.56 -5.37
C GLY A 54 17.24 -0.73 -5.71
N PHE A 55 16.39 -0.06 -4.93
CA PHE A 55 14.94 -0.08 -5.11
C PHE A 55 14.26 1.26 -4.81
N ILE A 56 13.02 1.37 -5.27
CA ILE A 56 12.09 2.47 -4.97
C ILE A 56 10.83 1.86 -4.33
N PRO A 57 10.47 2.23 -3.09
CA PRO A 57 9.18 1.85 -2.51
C PRO A 57 8.03 2.42 -3.35
N LEU A 58 7.04 1.58 -3.65
CA LEU A 58 5.85 1.95 -4.43
C LEU A 58 4.61 2.04 -3.55
N PHE A 59 4.27 0.94 -2.87
CA PHE A 59 3.03 0.81 -2.11
C PHE A 59 3.30 0.17 -0.74
N GLU A 60 2.62 0.67 0.28
CA GLU A 60 2.53 -0.01 1.58
C GLU A 60 1.23 -0.83 1.60
N CYS A 61 1.37 -2.15 1.71
CA CYS A 61 0.28 -3.10 1.52
C CYS A 61 -0.36 -3.56 2.84
N GLY A 62 0.04 -2.93 3.95
CA GLY A 62 -0.37 -3.30 5.31
C GLY A 62 0.42 -4.49 5.88
N CYS A 63 0.29 -4.73 7.18
CA CYS A 63 0.95 -5.84 7.89
C CYS A 63 2.47 -5.95 7.63
N GLY A 64 3.16 -4.83 7.46
CA GLY A 64 4.60 -4.80 7.16
C GLY A 64 4.97 -5.24 5.74
N HIS A 65 4.02 -5.35 4.81
CA HIS A 65 4.31 -5.67 3.42
C HIS A 65 4.45 -4.40 2.59
N ARG A 66 5.43 -4.37 1.68
CA ARG A 66 5.69 -3.25 0.79
C ARG A 66 6.02 -3.74 -0.60
N ASP A 67 5.45 -3.10 -1.61
CA ASP A 67 5.87 -3.34 -2.99
C ASP A 67 6.98 -2.36 -3.37
N ILE A 68 8.03 -2.88 -3.98
CA ILE A 68 9.23 -2.16 -4.35
C ILE A 68 9.51 -2.34 -5.83
N LEU A 69 9.88 -1.27 -6.52
CA LEU A 69 10.46 -1.31 -7.86
C LEU A 69 11.95 -1.54 -7.76
N ILE A 70 12.44 -2.61 -8.38
CA ILE A 70 13.86 -2.86 -8.51
C ILE A 70 14.41 -1.93 -9.60
N VAL A 71 15.43 -1.13 -9.28
CA VAL A 71 16.01 -0.17 -10.23
C VAL A 71 17.42 -0.53 -10.69
N ASN A 72 18.08 -1.44 -9.98
CA ASN A 72 19.44 -1.90 -10.29
C ASN A 72 19.51 -3.43 -10.38
N GLY A 73 20.47 -3.94 -11.16
CA GLY A 73 20.71 -5.38 -11.30
C GLY A 73 19.86 -6.06 -12.37
N LYS A 74 19.90 -7.40 -12.39
CA LYS A 74 19.27 -8.24 -13.42
C LYS A 74 17.75 -8.10 -13.46
N GLU A 75 17.14 -7.83 -12.30
CA GLU A 75 15.69 -7.71 -12.13
C GLU A 75 15.20 -6.25 -12.27
N SER A 76 16.04 -5.33 -12.76
CA SER A 76 15.65 -3.92 -12.93
C SER A 76 14.39 -3.77 -13.79
N GLY A 77 13.47 -2.92 -13.32
CA GLY A 77 12.17 -2.67 -13.94
C GLY A 77 11.04 -3.58 -13.43
N THR A 78 11.36 -4.61 -12.64
CA THR A 78 10.36 -5.50 -12.02
C THR A 78 9.89 -4.98 -10.67
N VAL A 79 8.67 -5.37 -10.27
CA VAL A 79 8.15 -5.12 -8.93
C VAL A 79 8.34 -6.36 -8.06
N MET A 80 8.77 -6.17 -6.82
CA MET A 80 8.84 -7.24 -5.82
C MET A 80 8.01 -6.84 -4.60
N THR A 81 7.43 -7.82 -3.92
CA THR A 81 6.78 -7.60 -2.62
C THR A 81 7.74 -8.02 -1.53
N PHE A 82 8.04 -7.12 -0.60
CA PHE A 82 8.82 -7.38 0.59
C PHE A 82 7.90 -7.52 1.81
N SER A 83 8.20 -8.45 2.71
CA SER A 83 7.57 -8.53 4.04
C SER A 83 8.59 -8.22 5.13
N ASP A 84 8.34 -7.16 5.88
CA ASP A 84 9.12 -6.77 7.07
C ASP A 84 9.08 -7.89 8.14
N ALA A 85 7.93 -8.55 8.31
CA ALA A 85 7.72 -9.55 9.36
C ALA A 85 8.41 -10.88 9.06
N ASP A 86 8.25 -11.36 7.82
CA ASP A 86 8.70 -12.69 7.40
C ASP A 86 10.05 -12.64 6.68
N ARG A 87 10.60 -11.42 6.47
CA ARG A 87 11.89 -11.16 5.82
C ARG A 87 12.08 -11.91 4.50
N TRP A 88 11.06 -11.87 3.64
CA TRP A 88 11.09 -12.50 2.32
C TRP A 88 10.76 -11.51 1.21
N LEU A 89 11.22 -11.86 0.01
CA LEU A 89 10.97 -11.15 -1.23
C LEU A 89 10.19 -12.06 -2.19
N ALA A 90 9.06 -11.57 -2.69
CA ALA A 90 8.27 -12.17 -3.75
C ALA A 90 8.55 -11.45 -5.05
N ASN A 91 9.05 -12.13 -6.08
CA ASN A 91 9.05 -11.54 -7.41
C ASN A 91 7.62 -11.60 -7.99
N SER A 92 7.10 -10.45 -8.43
CA SER A 92 5.82 -10.40 -9.14
C SER A 92 5.89 -10.99 -10.55
N ASN A 93 7.09 -11.10 -11.12
CA ASN A 93 7.36 -11.29 -12.54
C ASN A 93 6.63 -10.25 -13.43
N GLN A 94 6.32 -9.08 -12.88
CA GLN A 94 5.65 -7.98 -13.56
C GLN A 94 6.57 -6.77 -13.63
N THR A 95 6.57 -6.11 -14.78
CA THR A 95 7.13 -4.76 -14.90
C THR A 95 6.30 -3.77 -14.09
N PHE A 96 6.90 -2.63 -13.72
CA PHE A 96 6.17 -1.56 -13.01
C PHE A 96 4.86 -1.17 -13.72
N SER A 97 4.87 -1.00 -15.04
CA SER A 97 3.66 -0.60 -15.79
C SER A 97 2.57 -1.68 -15.72
N GLN A 98 2.92 -2.96 -15.87
CA GLN A 98 1.97 -4.06 -15.75
C GLN A 98 1.39 -4.13 -14.33
N TYR A 99 2.25 -3.97 -13.33
CA TYR A 99 1.87 -3.97 -11.92
C TYR A 99 0.89 -2.84 -11.60
N TYR A 100 1.25 -1.61 -11.99
CA TYR A 100 0.43 -0.42 -11.74
C TYR A 100 -0.92 -0.49 -12.45
N LEU A 101 -0.95 -0.96 -13.71
CA LEU A 101 -2.21 -1.11 -14.44
C LEU A 101 -3.10 -2.19 -13.82
N ALA A 102 -2.54 -3.31 -13.38
CA ALA A 102 -3.30 -4.33 -12.66
C ALA A 102 -3.90 -3.75 -11.37
N TRP A 103 -3.07 -3.06 -10.59
CA TRP A 103 -3.50 -2.41 -9.35
C TRP A 103 -4.61 -1.39 -9.58
N LEU A 104 -4.45 -0.51 -10.57
CA LEU A 104 -5.46 0.50 -10.88
C LEU A 104 -6.77 -0.14 -11.35
N ASN A 105 -6.71 -1.11 -12.26
CA ASN A 105 -7.89 -1.79 -12.77
C ASN A 105 -8.66 -2.51 -11.66
N GLU A 106 -7.97 -3.11 -10.71
CA GLU A 106 -8.62 -3.75 -9.56
C GLU A 106 -9.29 -2.73 -8.63
N ASN A 107 -8.61 -1.62 -8.32
CA ASN A 107 -9.22 -0.57 -7.49
C ASN A 107 -10.45 0.05 -8.15
N LEU A 108 -10.42 0.25 -9.48
CA LEU A 108 -11.58 0.71 -10.23
C LEU A 108 -12.73 -0.31 -10.18
N ARG A 109 -12.44 -1.61 -10.38
CA ARG A 109 -13.45 -2.68 -10.25
C ARG A 109 -14.08 -2.69 -8.86
N ASP A 110 -13.27 -2.60 -7.81
CA ASP A 110 -13.77 -2.59 -6.43
C ASP A 110 -14.62 -1.35 -6.15
N PHE A 111 -14.23 -0.18 -6.69
CA PHE A 111 -14.99 1.06 -6.59
C PHE A 111 -16.36 0.96 -7.29
N ASP A 112 -16.37 0.56 -8.57
CA ASP A 112 -17.58 0.38 -9.37
C ASP A 112 -18.51 -0.66 -8.71
N ARG A 113 -17.93 -1.78 -8.26
CA ARG A 113 -18.68 -2.84 -7.60
C ARG A 113 -19.29 -2.38 -6.28
N CYS A 114 -18.55 -1.62 -5.49
CA CYS A 114 -19.07 -1.04 -4.26
C CYS A 114 -20.23 -0.09 -4.57
N GLN A 115 -20.10 0.76 -5.60
CA GLN A 115 -21.14 1.67 -6.04
C GLN A 115 -22.42 0.94 -6.48
N GLU A 116 -22.30 -0.16 -7.24
CA GLU A 116 -23.43 -1.02 -7.59
C GLU A 116 -24.14 -1.58 -6.35
N LEU A 117 -23.37 -2.16 -5.42
CA LEU A 117 -23.89 -2.78 -4.21
C LEU A 117 -24.52 -1.75 -3.27
N MET A 118 -24.01 -0.52 -3.22
CA MET A 118 -24.59 0.58 -2.46
C MET A 118 -26.01 0.94 -2.92
N ASN A 119 -26.36 0.73 -4.18
CA ASN A 119 -27.72 0.99 -4.71
C ASN A 119 -28.75 -0.08 -4.32
N THR A 120 -28.33 -1.17 -3.68
CA THR A 120 -29.23 -2.22 -3.17
C THR A 120 -29.76 -1.89 -1.78
N THR A 121 -30.54 -2.79 -1.16
CA THR A 121 -30.97 -2.67 0.25
C THR A 121 -30.00 -3.32 1.24
N GLN A 122 -28.82 -3.76 0.79
CA GLN A 122 -27.87 -4.51 1.60
C GLN A 122 -27.18 -3.64 2.65
N SER A 123 -26.81 -4.24 3.79
CA SER A 123 -26.00 -3.60 4.82
C SER A 123 -24.53 -3.49 4.39
N VAL A 124 -23.76 -2.61 5.01
CA VAL A 124 -22.30 -2.48 4.82
C VAL A 124 -21.61 -3.83 5.02
N LYS A 125 -22.03 -4.61 6.02
CA LYS A 125 -21.48 -5.95 6.28
C LYS A 125 -21.74 -6.93 5.14
N ASP A 126 -22.93 -6.87 4.53
CA ASP A 126 -23.26 -7.72 3.38
C ASP A 126 -22.46 -7.30 2.13
N ILE A 127 -22.26 -5.99 1.93
CA ILE A 127 -21.44 -5.44 0.84
C ILE A 127 -19.99 -5.91 1.00
N GLU A 128 -19.40 -5.72 2.19
CA GLU A 128 -18.05 -6.18 2.53
C GLU A 128 -17.91 -7.69 2.29
N GLY A 129 -18.87 -8.49 2.78
CA GLY A 129 -18.87 -9.93 2.61
C GLY A 129 -18.90 -10.36 1.15
N ARG A 130 -19.70 -9.69 0.31
CA ARG A 130 -19.74 -9.98 -1.14
C ARG A 130 -18.43 -9.64 -1.84
N MET A 131 -17.91 -8.44 -1.60
CA MET A 131 -16.64 -8.02 -2.17
C MET A 131 -15.49 -8.94 -1.75
N TYR A 132 -15.48 -9.36 -0.47
CA TYR A 132 -14.51 -10.32 0.03
C TYR A 132 -14.59 -11.68 -0.67
N LEU A 133 -15.79 -12.23 -0.85
CA LEU A 133 -15.99 -13.50 -1.56
C LEU A 133 -15.55 -13.40 -3.03
N GLU A 134 -15.91 -12.30 -3.71
CA GLU A 134 -15.49 -12.05 -5.09
C GLU A 134 -13.96 -11.97 -5.22
N ARG A 135 -13.26 -11.36 -4.24
CA ARG A 135 -11.80 -11.33 -4.17
C ARG A 135 -11.19 -12.72 -3.97
N ILE A 136 -11.77 -13.55 -3.10
CA ILE A 136 -11.30 -14.94 -2.90
C ILE A 136 -11.45 -15.74 -4.20
N SER A 137 -12.62 -15.66 -4.84
CA SER A 137 -12.89 -16.40 -6.08
C SER A 137 -11.90 -16.00 -7.19
N ALA A 138 -11.60 -14.71 -7.33
CA ALA A 138 -10.61 -14.23 -8.28
C ALA A 138 -9.19 -14.77 -7.97
N ARG A 139 -8.79 -14.80 -6.70
CA ARG A 139 -7.50 -15.40 -6.30
C ARG A 139 -7.41 -16.88 -6.65
N GLN A 140 -8.49 -17.62 -6.49
CA GLN A 140 -8.55 -19.05 -6.84
C GLN A 140 -8.47 -19.29 -8.35
N SER A 141 -8.93 -18.34 -9.19
CA SER A 141 -8.78 -18.41 -10.64
C SER A 141 -7.42 -17.92 -11.15
N GLY A 142 -6.47 -17.62 -10.26
CA GLY A 142 -5.14 -17.13 -10.61
C GLY A 142 -5.10 -15.64 -10.95
N GLU A 143 -6.19 -14.90 -10.76
CA GLU A 143 -6.13 -13.44 -10.80
C GLU A 143 -5.41 -12.96 -9.54
N ARG A 144 -4.33 -12.20 -9.72
CA ARG A 144 -3.75 -11.47 -8.60
C ARG A 144 -4.79 -10.47 -8.11
N ARG A 145 -4.94 -10.34 -6.80
CA ARG A 145 -5.79 -9.34 -6.16
C ARG A 145 -4.99 -8.63 -5.08
N PHE A 146 -4.73 -7.34 -5.26
CA PHE A 146 -4.12 -6.49 -4.24
C PHE A 146 -5.03 -6.41 -3.00
N SER A 147 -4.48 -5.97 -1.88
CA SER A 147 -5.29 -5.60 -0.71
C SER A 147 -6.15 -4.39 -1.08
N GLY A 148 -7.33 -4.66 -1.65
CA GLY A 148 -8.29 -3.61 -1.98
C GLY A 148 -8.83 -2.95 -0.72
N SER A 149 -9.20 -1.68 -0.82
CA SER A 149 -9.85 -0.93 0.26
C SER A 149 -11.07 -1.68 0.79
N GLY A 150 -11.32 -1.62 2.11
CA GLY A 150 -12.55 -2.16 2.68
C GLY A 150 -13.78 -1.44 2.12
N ALA A 151 -14.93 -2.10 2.10
CA ALA A 151 -16.18 -1.50 1.67
C ALA A 151 -16.50 -0.25 2.50
N ILE A 152 -16.13 -0.21 3.78
CA ILE A 152 -16.25 1.00 4.63
C ILE A 152 -15.57 2.21 3.99
N ASP A 153 -14.32 2.08 3.55
CA ASP A 153 -13.55 3.19 3.00
C ASP A 153 -14.10 3.64 1.65
N LEU A 154 -14.51 2.67 0.83
CA LEU A 154 -15.12 2.92 -0.48
C LEU A 154 -16.47 3.62 -0.33
N ILE A 155 -17.34 3.13 0.55
CA ILE A 155 -18.66 3.71 0.79
C ILE A 155 -18.53 5.16 1.26
N VAL A 156 -17.67 5.41 2.25
CA VAL A 156 -17.42 6.76 2.78
C VAL A 156 -16.94 7.71 1.67
N SER A 157 -16.06 7.23 0.79
CA SER A 157 -15.55 8.00 -0.34
C SER A 157 -16.65 8.26 -1.38
N LEU A 158 -17.44 7.24 -1.72
CA LEU A 158 -18.52 7.29 -2.71
C LEU A 158 -19.67 8.22 -2.29
N ILE A 159 -20.05 8.21 -1.01
CA ILE A 159 -21.07 9.15 -0.48
C ILE A 159 -20.48 10.51 -0.11
N ASN A 160 -19.17 10.69 -0.29
CA ASN A 160 -18.44 11.93 -0.07
C ASN A 160 -18.65 12.53 1.35
N ILE A 161 -18.40 11.73 2.38
CA ILE A 161 -18.48 12.19 3.78
C ILE A 161 -17.13 12.11 4.49
N GLU A 162 -16.93 13.02 5.43
CA GLU A 162 -15.75 13.00 6.29
C GLU A 162 -15.91 11.98 7.43
N LYS A 163 -14.84 11.23 7.71
CA LYS A 163 -14.82 10.27 8.82
C LYS A 163 -14.65 11.00 10.15
N PRO A 164 -15.53 10.75 11.15
CA PRO A 164 -15.35 11.33 12.49
C PRO A 164 -14.09 10.76 13.15
N VAL A 165 -13.22 11.68 13.60
CA VAL A 165 -11.92 11.36 14.20
C VAL A 165 -12.06 10.48 15.45
N GLU A 166 -13.15 10.65 16.21
CA GLU A 166 -13.42 9.90 17.44
C GLU A 166 -13.63 8.41 17.17
N LEU A 167 -14.10 8.08 15.97
CA LEU A 167 -14.45 6.74 15.55
C LEU A 167 -13.39 6.10 14.65
N PHE A 168 -12.76 6.88 13.76
CA PHE A 168 -11.81 6.37 12.76
C PHE A 168 -10.35 6.76 13.02
N GLY A 169 -10.09 7.66 13.97
CA GLY A 169 -8.76 8.16 14.26
C GLY A 169 -8.36 9.35 13.39
N ARG A 170 -7.12 9.79 13.56
CA ARG A 170 -6.50 10.84 12.75
C ARG A 170 -5.68 10.22 11.63
N SER A 171 -5.30 11.02 10.63
CA SER A 171 -4.36 10.58 9.59
C SER A 171 -3.09 9.99 10.21
N GLY A 172 -2.68 8.81 9.73
CA GLY A 172 -1.56 8.04 10.29
C GLY A 172 -1.91 7.16 11.50
N GLN A 173 -3.15 7.20 12.01
CA GLN A 173 -3.63 6.30 13.07
C GLN A 173 -4.81 5.46 12.58
N ILE A 174 -4.58 4.16 12.42
CA ILE A 174 -5.66 3.20 12.17
C ILE A 174 -6.29 2.86 13.53
N LEU A 175 -7.49 3.38 13.80
CA LEU A 175 -8.31 2.91 14.90
C LEU A 175 -9.33 1.92 14.35
N ILE A 176 -9.29 0.67 14.81
CA ILE A 176 -10.37 -0.30 14.59
C ILE A 176 -11.22 -0.29 15.86
N ARG A 177 -12.44 0.25 15.78
CA ARG A 177 -13.33 0.40 16.94
C ARG A 177 -14.72 -0.17 16.64
N PRO A 178 -15.38 -0.77 17.65
CA PRO A 178 -16.82 -1.07 17.56
C PRO A 178 -17.61 0.20 17.19
N GLY A 179 -18.65 0.07 16.35
CA GLY A 179 -19.49 1.20 15.95
C GLY A 179 -19.15 1.80 14.58
N GLN A 180 -17.99 1.48 13.99
CA GLN A 180 -17.61 1.97 12.65
C GLN A 180 -18.60 1.51 11.59
N THR A 181 -18.87 0.21 11.53
CA THR A 181 -19.81 -0.38 10.56
C THR A 181 -21.21 0.20 10.73
N GLU A 182 -21.70 0.30 11.97
CA GLU A 182 -23.03 0.82 12.27
C GLU A 182 -23.16 2.30 11.87
N TRP A 183 -22.11 3.09 12.06
CA TRP A 183 -22.07 4.49 11.64
C TRP A 183 -22.13 4.62 10.12
N VAL A 184 -21.35 3.81 9.39
CA VAL A 184 -21.35 3.81 7.91
C VAL A 184 -22.70 3.31 7.39
N ASP A 185 -23.29 2.29 8.01
CA ASP A 185 -24.61 1.76 7.63
C ASP A 185 -25.67 2.86 7.72
N ARG A 186 -25.70 3.61 8.82
CA ARG A 186 -26.63 4.74 8.98
C ARG A 186 -26.42 5.78 7.87
N LYS A 187 -25.17 6.14 7.58
CA LYS A 187 -24.84 7.11 6.52
C LYS A 187 -25.22 6.65 5.13
N LEU A 188 -25.04 5.36 4.85
CA LEU A 188 -25.48 4.74 3.61
C LEU A 188 -27.01 4.80 3.47
N GLN A 189 -27.77 4.56 4.55
CA GLN A 189 -29.24 4.69 4.52
C GLN A 189 -29.69 6.14 4.33
N GLU A 190 -29.06 7.11 5.01
CA GLU A 190 -29.32 8.54 4.81
C GLU A 190 -29.10 8.94 3.34
N TRP A 191 -28.00 8.49 2.73
CA TRP A 191 -27.69 8.72 1.33
C TRP A 191 -28.70 8.07 0.37
N ARG A 192 -29.10 6.82 0.61
CA ARG A 192 -30.13 6.13 -0.19
C ARG A 192 -31.47 6.86 -0.16
N ASN A 193 -31.84 7.41 0.99
CA ASN A 193 -33.10 8.13 1.15
C ASN A 193 -33.11 9.49 0.45
N SER A 194 -31.95 10.14 0.26
CA SER A 194 -31.86 11.42 -0.45
C SER A 194 -31.74 11.28 -1.98
N HIS A 195 -31.49 10.07 -2.48
CA HIS A 195 -31.29 9.77 -3.91
C HIS A 195 -32.41 8.90 -4.51
N ARG A 196 -33.53 8.73 -3.79
CA ARG A 196 -34.77 8.12 -4.27
C ARG A 196 -35.81 9.19 -4.55
#